data_AF-A0A6J3LH08-F1
#
_entry.id   AF-A0A6J3LH08-F1
#
_cell.length_a   1.000
_cell.length_b   1.000
_cell.length_c   1.000
_cell.angle_alpha   90.00
_cell.angle_beta   90.00
_cell.angle_gamma   90.00
#
_symmetry.space_group_name_H-M   'P 1'
#
loop_
_entity.id
_entity.type
_entity.pdbx_description
1 polymer ?
#
loop_
_entity_poly.entity_id
_entity_poly.type
_entity_poly.pdbx_seq_one_letter_code
_entity_poly.pdbx_strand_id
1 'polypeptide(L)' 'MYDVNYTEILLNGSHVPDLSWPTKDCQQGWEFNYTTVPYASVASELGWVCQYDVLPAIAQSIFFIGAIFGGLIFG' A
#
# COMPACT_ATOMS: atom_id res chain seq x y z
N MET A 1 2.83 8.95 -2.21
CA MET A 1 4.11 9.53 -1.71
C MET A 1 3.92 11.04 -1.58
N TYR A 2 4.64 11.75 -0.71
CA TYR A 2 4.53 13.23 -0.66
C TYR A 2 5.41 13.86 -1.74
N ASP A 3 4.92 14.90 -2.40
CA ASP A 3 5.68 15.66 -3.41
C ASP A 3 6.49 16.77 -2.75
N VAL A 4 7.53 16.37 -2.03
CA VAL A 4 8.40 17.26 -1.27
C VAL A 4 9.86 16.90 -1.47
N ASN A 5 10.76 17.87 -1.26
CA ASN A 5 12.19 17.64 -1.30
C ASN A 5 12.64 16.91 -0.02
N TYR A 6 12.73 15.58 -0.11
CA TYR A 6 13.16 14.73 1.00
C TYR A 6 14.57 15.04 1.51
N THR A 7 15.46 15.55 0.64
CA THR A 7 16.82 15.93 1.05
C THR A 7 16.81 17.10 2.03
N GLU A 8 15.96 18.10 1.79
CA GLU A 8 15.80 19.24 2.69
C GLU A 8 15.15 18.83 4.02
N ILE A 9 14.17 17.94 3.97
CA ILE A 9 13.47 17.44 5.17
C ILE A 9 14.45 16.67 6.07
N LEU A 10 15.30 15.81 5.47
CA LEU A 10 16.32 15.06 6.19
C LEU A 10 17.40 15.97 6.80
N LEU A 11 17.80 17.03 6.07
CA LEU A 11 18.78 18.01 6.56
C LEU A 11 18.22 18.88 7.70
N ASN A 12 16.93 19.19 7.67
CA ASN A 12 16.27 19.98 8.70
C ASN A 12 15.92 19.16 9.96
N GLY A 13 16.19 17.85 9.96
CA GLY A 13 15.94 16.95 11.09
C GLY A 13 14.46 16.73 11.41
N SER A 14 13.55 17.10 10.50
CA SER A 14 12.12 16.89 10.69
C SER A 14 11.75 15.50 10.18
N HIS A 15 11.37 14.60 11.09
CA HIS A 15 10.88 13.26 10.75
C HIS A 15 9.34 13.18 10.74
N VAL A 16 8.66 14.30 10.95
CA VAL A 16 7.21 14.36 11.04
C VAL A 16 6.64 14.84 9.70
N PRO A 17 5.74 14.07 9.06
CA PRO A 17 5.07 14.51 7.84
C PRO A 17 4.08 15.64 8.14
N ASP A 18 4.05 16.66 7.28
CA ASP A 18 3.07 17.74 7.35
C ASP A 18 1.80 17.37 6.58
N LEU A 19 0.62 17.62 7.15
CA LEU A 19 -0.66 17.31 6.50
C LEU A 19 -0.95 18.21 5.29
N SER A 20 -0.26 19.33 5.16
CA SER A 20 -0.41 20.26 4.03
C SER A 20 0.31 19.81 2.75
N TRP A 21 1.13 18.75 2.82
CA TRP A 21 1.94 18.32 1.69
C TRP A 21 1.10 17.65 0.59
N PRO A 22 1.25 18.07 -0.67
CA PRO A 22 0.62 17.38 -1.79
C PRO A 22 1.17 15.96 -1.92
N THR A 23 0.34 15.03 -2.36
CA THR A 23 0.74 13.66 -2.67
C THR A 23 0.91 13.46 -4.17
N LYS A 24 1.89 12.64 -4.54
CA LYS A 24 2.13 12.17 -5.91
C LYS A 24 2.25 10.65 -5.97
N ASP A 25 2.08 10.15 -7.19
CA ASP A 25 2.37 8.77 -7.55
C ASP A 25 3.85 8.43 -7.32
N CYS A 26 4.12 7.16 -7.04
CA CYS A 26 5.45 6.67 -6.76
C CYS A 26 6.27 6.60 -8.04
N GLN A 27 7.36 7.37 -8.13
CA GLN A 27 8.14 7.55 -9.36
C GLN A 27 9.36 6.62 -9.46
N GLN A 28 9.92 6.19 -8.33
CA GLN A 28 11.22 5.50 -8.26
C GLN A 28 11.10 4.04 -7.77
N GLY A 29 9.90 3.47 -7.84
CA GLY A 29 9.60 2.18 -7.24
C GLY A 29 9.42 2.25 -5.73
N TRP A 30 9.42 1.09 -5.08
CA TRP A 30 9.23 0.93 -3.64
C TRP A 30 10.05 -0.26 -3.15
N GLU A 31 10.45 -0.21 -1.89
CA GLU A 31 11.15 -1.30 -1.21
C GLU A 31 10.39 -1.67 0.06
N PHE A 32 10.29 -2.96 0.34
CA PHE A 32 9.60 -3.49 1.51
C PHE A 32 10.61 -3.86 2.59
N ASN A 33 10.33 -3.47 3.82
CA ASN A 33 11.18 -3.80 4.97
C ASN A 33 10.67 -5.06 5.67
N TYR A 34 11.48 -6.12 5.67
CA TYR A 34 11.14 -7.42 6.27
C TYR A 34 11.74 -7.64 7.67
N THR A 35 12.28 -6.60 8.32
CA THR A 35 12.84 -6.76 9.67
C THR A 35 11.77 -6.99 10.74
N THR A 36 10.64 -6.30 10.65
CA THR A 36 9.52 -6.47 11.59
C THR A 36 8.61 -7.62 11.21
N VAL A 37 8.40 -7.82 9.90
CA VAL A 37 7.59 -8.91 9.36
C VAL A 37 8.46 -9.72 8.40
N PRO A 38 8.99 -10.88 8.83
CA PRO A 38 10.06 -11.59 8.11
C PRO A 38 9.55 -12.43 6.94
N TYR A 39 8.50 -11.99 6.25
CA TYR A 39 7.95 -12.69 5.08
C TYR A 39 7.32 -11.71 4.10
N ALA A 40 7.36 -12.10 2.83
CA ALA A 40 6.67 -11.37 1.78
C ALA A 40 5.17 -11.68 1.83
N SER A 41 4.38 -10.62 1.93
CA SER A 41 2.94 -10.69 1.69
C SER A 41 2.65 -10.65 0.19
N VAL A 42 1.45 -11.08 -0.21
CA VAL A 42 0.99 -10.96 -1.61
C VAL A 42 1.06 -9.52 -2.10
N ALA A 43 0.74 -8.55 -1.23
CA ALA A 43 0.84 -7.13 -1.56
C ALA A 43 2.29 -6.69 -1.82
N SER A 44 3.28 -7.26 -1.10
CA SER A 44 4.69 -6.94 -1.33
C SER A 44 5.31 -7.68 -2.52
N GLU A 45 4.89 -8.93 -2.79
CA GLU A 45 5.39 -9.68 -3.96
C GLU A 45 4.86 -9.11 -5.28
N LEU A 46 3.56 -8.74 -5.30
CA LEU A 46 2.92 -8.17 -6.49
C LEU A 46 2.99 -6.64 -6.54
N GLY A 47 3.56 -6.01 -5.51
CA GLY A 47 3.79 -4.57 -5.50
C GLY A 47 2.50 -3.75 -5.51
N TRP A 48 1.52 -4.13 -4.70
CA TRP A 48 0.23 -3.45 -4.55
C TRP A 48 0.35 -2.18 -3.71
N VAL A 49 1.07 -1.20 -4.26
CA VAL A 49 1.24 0.12 -3.64
C VAL A 49 0.96 1.19 -4.67
N CYS A 50 0.73 2.41 -4.19
CA CYS A 50 0.56 3.60 -5.02
C CYS A 50 -0.61 3.40 -6.00
N GLN A 51 -0.35 3.23 -7.31
CA GLN A 51 -1.38 3.04 -8.33
C GLN A 51 -2.21 1.75 -8.14
N TYR A 52 -1.67 0.77 -7.42
CA TYR A 52 -2.28 -0.55 -7.21
C TYR A 52 -2.72 -0.77 -5.76
N ASP A 53 -2.80 0.29 -4.95
CA ASP A 53 -3.21 0.23 -3.55
C ASP A 53 -4.67 -0.24 -3.35
N VAL A 54 -5.51 -0.11 -4.39
CA VAL A 54 -6.90 -0.56 -4.40
C VAL A 54 -7.05 -2.07 -4.64
N LEU A 55 -6.05 -2.74 -5.21
CA LEU A 55 -6.11 -4.17 -5.53
C LEU A 55 -6.42 -5.07 -4.30
N PRO A 56 -5.82 -4.86 -3.11
CA PRO A 56 -6.20 -5.62 -1.92
C PRO A 56 -7.68 -5.48 -1.55
N ALA A 57 -8.25 -4.27 -1.67
CA ALA A 57 -9.65 -4.04 -1.35
C ALA A 57 -10.59 -4.73 -2.36
N ILE A 58 -10.22 -4.74 -3.63
CA ILE A 58 -10.95 -5.45 -4.69
C ILE A 58 -10.90 -6.96 -4.43
N ALA A 59 -9.72 -7.51 -4.12
CA ALA A 59 -9.56 -8.93 -3.81
C ALA A 59 -10.44 -9.36 -2.61
N GLN A 60 -10.46 -8.56 -1.55
CA GLN A 60 -11.33 -8.78 -0.38
C GLN A 60 -12.82 -8.75 -0.76
N SER A 61 -13.22 -7.82 -1.62
CA SER A 61 -14.61 -7.70 -2.07
C SER A 61 -15.05 -8.92 -2.88
N ILE A 62 -14.20 -9.37 -3.81
CA ILE A 62 -14.47 -10.58 -4.61
C ILE A 62 -14.56 -11.82 -3.72
N PHE A 63 -13.68 -11.94 -2.73
CA PHE A 63 -13.74 -13.04 -1.76
C PHE A 63 -15.10 -13.09 -1.04
N PHE A 64 -15.60 -11.96 -0.55
CA PHE A 64 -16.91 -11.93 0.12
C PHE A 64 -18.07 -12.21 -0.83
N ILE A 65 -18.03 -11.67 -2.05
CA ILE A 65 -19.03 -11.99 -3.08
C ILE A 65 -19.06 -13.50 -3.32
N GLY A 66 -17.89 -14.11 -3.53
CA GLY A 66 -17.75 -15.55 -3.71
C GLY A 66 -18.26 -16.35 -2.50
N ALA A 67 -17.98 -15.90 -1.28
CA ALA A 67 -18.47 -16.53 -0.06
C ALA A 67 -20.00 -16.48 0.08
N ILE A 68 -20.63 -15.34 -0.24
CA ILE A 68 -22.09 -15.20 -0.22
C ILE A 68 -22.74 -16.14 -1.22
N PHE A 69 -22.31 -16.09 -2.49
CA PHE A 69 -22.87 -16.96 -3.52
C PHE A 69 -22.55 -18.43 -3.26
N GLY A 70 -21.35 -18.73 -2.78
CA GLY A 70 -20.91 -20.08 -2.41
C GLY A 70 -21.78 -20.68 -1.31
N GLY A 71 -21.99 -19.94 -0.21
CA GLY A 71 -22.88 -20.38 0.88
C GLY A 71 -24.34 -20.51 0.44
N LEU A 72 -24.85 -19.59 -0.39
CA LEU A 72 -26.22 -19.67 -0.89
C LEU A 72 -26.46 -20.87 -1.83
N ILE A 73 -25.47 -21.24 -2.65
CA ILE A 73 -25.61 -22.31 -3.65
C ILE A 73 -25.26 -23.67 -3.06
N PHE A 74 -24.22 -23.77 -2.22
CA PHE A 74 -23.65 -25.05 -1.79
C PHE A 74 -23.92 -25.39 -0.31
N GLY A 75 -24.38 -24.43 0.51
CA GLY A 75 -24.69 -24.64 1.93
C GLY A 75 -23.51 -24.35 2.85
#